data_AF-A0A3B5LFA3-F1
#
_entry.id   AF-A0A3B5LFA3-F1
#
_cell.length_a   1.000
_cell.length_b   1.000
_cell.length_c   1.000
_cell.angle_alpha   90.00
_cell.angle_beta   90.00
_cell.angle_gamma   90.00
#
_symmetry.space_group_name_H-M   'P 1'
#
loop_
_entity.id
_entity.type
_entity.pdbx_description
1 polymer ?
#
loop_
_entity_poly.entity_id
_entity_poly.type
_entity_poly.pdbx_seq_one_letter_code
_entity_poly.pdbx_strand_id
1 'polypeptide(L)'
;PTPFTLLYHLVKLLEKFGKVKQFDFLFHKSGPLEGQPRGYCFVNFSTREVNKPDMYHFFGFYLICCKYSAHIIWVCVGKLY
;
A
#
# COMPACT_ATOMS: atom_id res chain seq x y z
N PRO A 1 -4.10 -9.91 16.68
CA PRO A 1 -4.30 -8.54 16.15
C PRO A 1 -5.46 -8.52 15.15
N THR A 2 -6.45 -7.66 15.32
CA THR A 2 -7.55 -7.53 14.36
C THR A 2 -7.03 -6.90 13.05
N PRO A 3 -7.60 -7.24 11.88
CA PRO A 3 -7.15 -6.73 10.57
C PRO A 3 -7.17 -5.19 10.50
N PHE A 4 -8.04 -4.56 11.29
CA PHE A 4 -8.15 -3.10 11.39
C PHE A 4 -6.90 -2.43 11.99
N THR A 5 -6.24 -3.07 12.95
CA THR A 5 -5.05 -2.51 13.60
C THR A 5 -3.87 -2.47 12.63
N LEU A 6 -3.66 -3.55 11.88
CA LEU A 6 -2.57 -3.65 10.89
C LEU A 6 -2.73 -2.61 9.77
N LEU A 7 -3.95 -2.43 9.29
CA LEU A 7 -4.31 -1.41 8.30
C LEU A 7 -3.92 0.00 8.78
N TYR A 8 -4.30 0.35 10.02
CA TYR A 8 -3.98 1.65 10.60
C TYR A 8 -2.47 1.87 10.72
N HIS A 9 -1.72 0.86 11.17
CA HIS A 9 -0.25 0.96 11.27
C HIS A 9 0.42 1.14 9.90
N LEU A 10 -0.05 0.45 8.86
CA LEU A 10 0.48 0.62 7.50
C LEU A 10 0.24 2.04 6.97
N VAL A 11 -0.97 2.56 7.12
CA VAL A 11 -1.28 3.93 6.69
C VAL A 11 -0.38 4.93 7.43
N LYS A 12 -0.24 4.80 8.75
CA LYS A 12 0.66 5.64 9.55
C LYS A 12 2.13 5.54 9.15
N LEU A 13 2.58 4.35 8.76
CA LEU A 13 3.95 4.18 8.29
C LEU A 13 4.16 4.83 6.93
N LEU A 14 3.16 4.76 6.04
CA LEU A 14 3.20 5.36 4.71
C LEU A 14 3.07 6.88 4.73
N GLU A 15 2.35 7.45 5.71
CA GLU A 15 2.28 8.91 5.94
C GLU A 15 3.67 9.54 6.12
N LYS A 16 4.68 8.79 6.57
CA LYS A 16 6.08 9.28 6.69
C LYS A 16 6.70 9.60 5.33
N PHE A 17 6.29 8.92 4.26
CA PHE A 17 6.85 9.10 2.92
C PHE A 17 6.06 10.11 2.08
N GLY A 18 4.88 10.52 2.54
CA GLY A 18 4.05 11.52 1.89
C GLY A 18 2.57 11.45 2.30
N LYS A 19 1.79 12.46 1.90
CA LYS A 19 0.36 12.51 2.22
C LYS A 19 -0.43 11.48 1.40
N VAL A 20 -0.98 10.47 2.07
CA VAL A 20 -1.84 9.45 1.45
C VAL A 20 -3.19 10.06 1.05
N LYS A 21 -3.57 9.92 -0.23
CA LYS A 21 -4.85 10.35 -0.79
C LYS A 21 -5.90 9.24 -0.76
N GLN A 22 -5.47 8.03 -1.08
CA GLN A 22 -6.33 6.85 -1.15
C GLN A 22 -5.52 5.62 -0.73
N PHE A 23 -6.17 4.74 0.03
CA PHE A 23 -5.59 3.49 0.50
C PHE A 23 -6.65 2.40 0.33
N ASP A 24 -6.36 1.42 -0.53
CA ASP A 24 -7.25 0.31 -0.82
C ASP A 24 -6.59 -1.00 -0.37
N PHE A 25 -7.16 -1.61 0.66
CA PHE A 25 -6.74 -2.93 1.12
C PHE A 25 -7.57 -4.00 0.42
N LEU A 26 -6.92 -4.97 -0.23
CA LEU A 26 -7.66 -6.00 -0.96
C LEU A 26 -7.97 -7.21 -0.10
N PHE A 27 -9.26 -7.58 -0.12
CA PHE A 27 -9.76 -8.82 0.44
C PHE A 27 -10.22 -9.75 -0.69
N HIS A 28 -10.18 -11.06 -0.44
CA HIS A 28 -10.82 -12.02 -1.32
C HIS A 28 -12.34 -11.85 -1.24
N LYS A 29 -12.98 -11.62 -2.39
CA LYS A 29 -14.43 -11.37 -2.49
C LYS A 29 -15.25 -12.67 -2.55
N SER A 30 -14.64 -13.80 -2.89
CA SER A 30 -15.28 -15.10 -3.02
C SER A 30 -14.25 -16.22 -2.97
N GLY A 31 -14.66 -17.44 -2.60
CA GLY A 31 -13.83 -18.64 -2.58
C GLY A 31 -13.43 -19.08 -1.16
N PRO A 32 -12.59 -20.12 -1.00
CA PRO A 32 -12.25 -20.69 0.31
C PRO A 32 -11.49 -19.72 1.24
N LEU A 33 -10.94 -18.64 0.69
CA LEU A 33 -10.24 -17.59 1.42
C LEU A 33 -11.07 -16.29 1.50
N GLU A 34 -12.37 -16.33 1.22
CA GLU A 34 -13.25 -15.16 1.28
C GLU A 34 -13.12 -14.42 2.62
N GLY A 35 -13.04 -13.09 2.55
CA GLY A 35 -12.79 -12.23 3.72
C GLY A 35 -11.33 -12.21 4.20
N GLN A 36 -10.46 -13.10 3.71
CA GLN A 36 -9.04 -13.04 4.04
C GLN A 36 -8.31 -11.96 3.23
N PRO A 37 -7.30 -11.30 3.83
CA PRO A 37 -6.45 -10.33 3.13
C PRO A 37 -5.75 -10.98 1.93
N ARG A 38 -5.68 -10.29 0.79
CA ARG A 38 -4.91 -10.75 -0.38
C ARG A 38 -3.39 -10.67 -0.19
N GLY A 39 -2.94 -10.04 0.89
CA GLY A 39 -1.51 -9.83 1.16
C GLY A 39 -0.90 -8.65 0.42
N TYR A 40 -1.72 -7.78 -0.19
CA TYR A 40 -1.27 -6.51 -0.74
C TYR A 40 -2.31 -5.41 -0.62
N CYS A 41 -1.84 -4.17 -0.57
CA CYS A 41 -2.65 -2.97 -0.60
C CYS A 41 -2.15 -2.01 -1.68
N PHE A 42 -3.06 -1.16 -2.16
CA PHE A 42 -2.72 -0.07 -3.07
C PHE A 42 -2.81 1.26 -2.35
N VAL A 43 -1.79 2.08 -2.56
CA VAL A 43 -1.71 3.40 -1.94
C VAL A 43 -1.44 4.44 -3.01
N ASN A 44 -2.21 5.53 -2.94
CA ASN A 44 -2.11 6.68 -3.80
C ASN A 44 -1.69 7.89 -2.96
N PHE A 45 -0.63 8.57 -3.37
CA PHE A 45 -0.13 9.77 -2.69
C PHE A 45 -0.62 11.06 -3.36
N SER A 46 -0.85 12.11 -2.57
CA SER A 46 -1.30 13.41 -3.06
C SER A 46 -0.19 14.27 -3.67
N THR A 47 1.07 14.05 -3.26
CA THR A 47 2.19 14.93 -3.60
C THR A 47 3.14 14.26 -4.59
N ARG A 48 3.79 15.07 -5.43
CA ARG A 48 4.83 14.61 -6.35
C ARG A 48 6.13 14.24 -5.62
N GLU A 49 6.28 14.76 -4.41
CA GLU A 49 7.45 14.68 -3.52
C GLU A 49 7.47 13.41 -2.65
N VAL A 50 6.80 12.34 -3.06
CA VAL A 50 7.04 11.04 -2.41
C VAL A 50 8.53 10.74 -2.55
N ASN A 51 9.21 10.55 -1.42
CA ASN A 51 10.61 10.16 -1.36
C ASN A 51 10.74 8.70 -1.81
N LYS A 52 10.62 8.52 -3.12
CA LYS A 52 10.71 7.27 -3.85
C LYS A 52 11.94 6.44 -3.43
N PRO A 53 13.17 6.97 -3.43
CA PRO A 53 14.34 6.17 -3.08
C PRO A 53 14.27 5.59 -1.66
N ASP A 54 13.87 6.39 -0.67
CA ASP A 54 13.72 5.91 0.71
C ASP A 54 12.62 4.85 0.82
N MET A 55 11.50 5.06 0.13
CA MET A 55 10.39 4.12 0.12
C MET A 55 10.79 2.80 -0.57
N TYR A 56 11.52 2.84 -1.69
CA TYR A 56 12.02 1.64 -2.37
C TYR A 56 13.07 0.91 -1.53
N HIS A 57 13.94 1.63 -0.81
CA HIS A 57 14.91 1.02 0.10
C HIS A 57 14.23 0.38 1.32
N PHE A 58 13.21 1.05 1.87
CA PHE A 58 12.48 0.58 3.06
C PHE A 58 11.61 -0.64 2.78
N PHE A 59 10.93 -0.68 1.63
CA PHE A 59 10.00 -1.75 1.27
C PHE A 59 10.57 -2.77 0.28
N GLY A 60 11.71 -2.52 -0.37
CA GLY A 60 12.41 -3.49 -1.23
C GLY A 60 11.55 -4.13 -2.33
N PHE A 61 11.81 -5.43 -2.58
CA PHE A 61 11.12 -6.31 -3.55
C PHE A 61 9.57 -6.33 -3.45
N TYR A 62 8.99 -5.76 -2.39
CA TYR A 62 7.55 -5.71 -2.16
C TYR A 62 6.82 -4.59 -2.89
N LEU A 63 7.55 -3.70 -3.57
CA LEU A 63 6.99 -2.55 -4.27
C LEU A 63 6.78 -2.86 -5.76
N ILE A 64 5.55 -3.20 -6.16
CA ILE A 64 5.17 -3.27 -7.58
C ILE A 64 4.65 -1.88 -7.96
N CYS A 65 5.48 -1.11 -8.64
CA CYS A 65 5.15 0.23 -9.11
C CYS A 65 4.41 0.13 -10.46
N CYS A 66 3.07 0.15 -10.43
CA CYS A 66 2.28 0.38 -11.63
C CYS A 66 2.17 1.89 -11.86
N LYS A 67 2.95 2.46 -12.78
CA LYS A 67 2.69 3.82 -13.25
C LYS A 67 1.38 3.85 -14.03
N TYR A 68 0.40 4.63 -13.56
CA TYR A 68 -0.70 5.11 -14.39
C TYR A 68 -0.85 6.62 -14.22
N SER A 69 -0.47 7.35 -15.27
CA SER A 69 -0.52 8.81 -15.42
C SER A 69 0.44 9.64 -14.54
N ALA A 70 0.98 10.72 -15.11
CA ALA A 70 2.10 11.53 -14.61
C ALA A 70 1.90 12.23 -13.24
N HIS A 71 0.77 11.98 -12.58
CA HIS A 71 0.32 12.63 -11.35
C HIS A 71 -0.04 11.67 -10.21
N ILE A 72 -0.06 10.35 -10.44
CA ILE A 72 -0.57 9.38 -9.47
C ILE A 72 0.49 8.28 -9.29
N ILE A 73 0.99 8.12 -8.06
CA ILE A 73 1.93 7.05 -7.71
C ILE A 73 1.11 5.94 -7.05
N TRP A 74 0.87 4.84 -7.77
CA TRP A 74 0.30 3.63 -7.19
C TRP A 74 1.42 2.76 -6.65
N VAL A 75 1.38 2.55 -5.34
CA VAL A 75 2.28 1.64 -4.65
C VAL A 75 1.51 0.40 -4.27
N CYS A 76 1.85 -0.74 -4.87
CA CYS A 76 1.43 -2.03 -4.37
C CYS A 76 2.45 -2.45 -3.30
N VAL A 77 2.02 -2.62 -2.05
CA VAL A 77 2.87 -3.17 -0.98
C VAL A 77 2.53 -4.66 -0.82
N GLY A 78 3.43 -5.54 -1.24
CA GLY A 78 3.25 -6.99 -1.16
C GLY A 78 3.74 -7.63 0.15
N LYS A 79 3.12 -8.76 0.51
CA LYS A 79 3.43 -9.71 1.59
C LYS A 79 3.26 -9.19 3.03
N LEU A 80 1.99 -8.98 3.36
CA LEU A 80 1.47 -8.88 4.73
C LEU A 80 1.04 -10.26 5.24
N TYR A 81 2.00 -11.14 5.54
CA TYR A 81 1.76 -12.32 6.37
C TYR A 81 2.93 -12.51 7.33
#